data_AF-A0A553KY02-F1
#
_entry.id   AF-A0A553KY02-F1
#
_cell.length_a   1.000
_cell.length_b   1.000
_cell.length_c   1.000
_cell.angle_alpha   90.00
_cell.angle_beta   90.00
_cell.angle_gamma   90.00
#
_symmetry.space_group_name_H-M   'P 1'
#
loop_
_entity.id
_entity.type
_entity.pdbx_description
1 polymer ?
#
loop_
_entity_poly.entity_id
_entity_poly.type
_entity_poly.pdbx_seq_one_letter_code
_entity_poly.pdbx_strand_id
1 'polypeptide(L)'
;MKDSPTSRYAFNPNSEVRLLSDGSGLAIYDGYSCDTHFIHSKKDQSALPALSTVPQEITPTFLVEEFGMSKLAAQHTIDLLIKQKVLGEIS
;
A
#
# COMPACT_ATOMS: atom_id res chain seq x y z
N MET A 1 0.75 18.21 21.54
CA MET A 1 0.87 16.84 21.02
C MET A 1 1.71 16.96 19.77
N LYS A 2 2.88 16.32 19.70
CA LYS A 2 3.74 16.42 18.51
C LYS A 2 2.98 15.78 17.36
N ASP A 3 2.62 16.58 16.36
CA ASP A 3 2.21 16.11 15.05
C ASP A 3 3.27 15.11 14.58
N SER A 4 2.90 13.83 14.57
CA SER A 4 3.78 12.79 14.05
C SER A 4 4.11 13.15 12.61
N PRO A 5 5.39 13.02 12.18
CA PRO A 5 5.72 13.17 10.78
C PRO A 5 4.78 12.25 9.99
N THR A 6 4.25 12.75 8.88
CA THR A 6 3.45 11.94 7.97
C THR A 6 4.39 10.89 7.39
N SER A 7 4.64 9.81 8.14
CA SER A 7 5.64 8.81 7.78
C SER A 7 5.31 8.26 6.41
N ARG A 8 6.29 8.34 5.52
CA ARG A 8 6.22 7.84 4.16
C ARG A 8 7.00 6.54 4.09
N TYR A 9 6.52 5.61 3.30
CA TYR A 9 7.12 4.29 3.17
C TYR A 9 7.36 4.00 1.71
N ALA A 10 8.57 3.56 1.37
CA ALA A 10 8.91 3.11 0.03
C ALA A 10 8.94 1.58 -0.01
N PHE A 11 8.64 1.02 -1.18
CA PHE A 11 8.85 -0.40 -1.42
C PHE A 11 10.33 -0.72 -1.42
N ASN A 12 10.69 -1.83 -0.77
CA ASN A 12 12.05 -2.31 -0.81
C ASN A 12 12.44 -2.73 -2.23
N PRO A 13 13.71 -2.57 -2.66
CA PRO A 13 14.15 -2.88 -4.01
C PRO A 13 13.97 -4.34 -4.43
N ASN A 14 13.86 -5.25 -3.46
CA ASN A 14 13.63 -6.68 -3.70
C ASN A 14 12.13 -7.01 -3.82
N SER A 15 11.24 -6.06 -3.51
CA SER A 15 9.80 -6.24 -3.66
C SER A 15 9.37 -5.83 -5.06
N GLU A 16 8.44 -6.56 -5.66
CA GLU A 16 7.82 -6.18 -6.91
C GLU A 16 6.36 -5.78 -6.69
N VAL A 17 5.96 -4.63 -7.20
CA VAL A 17 4.58 -4.14 -7.04
C VAL A 17 3.94 -4.01 -8.40
N ARG A 18 2.75 -4.59 -8.55
CA ARG A 18 1.97 -4.55 -9.77
C ARG A 18 0.55 -4.08 -9.48
N LEU A 19 -0.01 -3.37 -10.44
CA LEU A 19 -1.43 -3.10 -10.47
C LEU A 19 -2.19 -4.36 -10.90
N LEU A 20 -3.33 -4.60 -10.26
CA LEU A 20 -4.28 -5.60 -10.75
C LEU A 20 -4.84 -5.13 -12.10
N SER A 21 -5.08 -6.06 -13.02
CA SER A 21 -5.47 -5.75 -14.41
C SER A 21 -6.79 -5.01 -14.52
N ASP A 22 -7.66 -5.17 -13.53
CA ASP A 22 -8.95 -4.50 -13.42
C ASP A 22 -8.86 -3.14 -12.69
N GLY A 23 -7.65 -2.72 -12.29
CA GLY A 23 -7.43 -1.49 -11.52
C GLY A 23 -7.97 -1.54 -10.09
N SER A 24 -8.46 -2.70 -9.63
CA SER A 24 -9.10 -2.84 -8.32
C SER A 24 -8.11 -2.81 -7.16
N GLY A 25 -6.81 -2.86 -7.43
CA GLY A 25 -5.81 -2.74 -6.38
C GLY A 25 -4.39 -3.10 -6.80
N LEU A 26 -3.61 -3.58 -5.82
CA LEU A 26 -2.19 -3.88 -5.94
C LEU A 26 -1.90 -5.33 -5.55
N ALA A 27 -1.05 -5.98 -6.33
CA ALA A 27 -0.33 -7.19 -5.94
C ALA A 27 1.10 -6.80 -5.59
N ILE A 28 1.55 -7.19 -4.39
CA ILE A 28 2.89 -6.90 -3.88
C ILE A 28 3.59 -8.22 -3.63
N TYR A 29 4.59 -8.52 -4.45
CA TYR A 29 5.45 -9.67 -4.30
C TYR A 29 6.60 -9.34 -3.34
N ASP A 30 6.72 -10.11 -2.27
CA ASP A 30 7.85 -10.04 -1.34
C ASP A 30 9.01 -10.88 -1.87
N GLY A 31 10.09 -10.23 -2.29
CA GLY A 31 11.29 -10.92 -2.77
C GLY A 31 12.08 -11.68 -1.70
N TYR A 32 11.75 -11.53 -0.41
CA TYR A 32 12.41 -12.28 0.67
C TYR A 32 11.70 -13.59 1.00
N SER A 33 10.37 -13.57 1.12
CA SER A 33 9.57 -14.77 1.45
C SER A 33 9.00 -15.48 0.22
N CYS A 34 9.02 -14.83 -0.94
CA CYS A 34 8.29 -15.23 -2.15
C CYS A 34 6.76 -15.25 -1.97
N ASP A 35 6.22 -14.62 -0.92
CA ASP A 35 4.79 -14.43 -0.72
C ASP A 35 4.26 -13.29 -1.60
N THR A 36 2.97 -13.35 -1.92
CA THR A 36 2.27 -12.24 -2.61
C THR A 36 1.15 -11.71 -1.73
N HIS A 37 1.20 -10.41 -1.46
CA HIS A 37 0.19 -9.68 -0.71
C HIS A 37 -0.74 -8.94 -1.66
N PHE A 38 -2.04 -9.04 -1.43
CA PHE A 38 -3.04 -8.37 -2.25
C PHE A 38 -3.73 -7.28 -1.44
N ILE A 39 -3.72 -6.07 -1.99
CA ILE A 39 -4.44 -4.92 -1.44
C ILE A 39 -5.55 -4.57 -2.43
N HIS A 40 -6.80 -4.81 -2.04
CA HIS A 40 -7.97 -4.50 -2.87
C HIS A 40 -8.65 -3.22 -2.38
N SER A 41 -9.07 -2.39 -3.32
CA SER A 41 -9.91 -1.24 -3.03
C SER A 41 -11.31 -1.70 -2.71
N LYS A 42 -11.86 -1.20 -1.60
CA LYS A 42 -13.27 -1.39 -1.23
C LYS A 42 -14.19 -0.34 -1.84
N LYS A 43 -13.65 0.63 -2.57
CA LYS A 43 -14.46 1.66 -3.21
C LYS A 43 -15.22 1.06 -4.38
N ASP A 44 -16.44 1.53 -4.56
CA ASP A 44 -17.32 1.14 -5.66
C ASP A 44 -16.60 1.35 -7.00
N GLN A 45 -16.44 0.28 -7.79
CA GLN A 45 -15.66 0.28 -9.04
C GLN A 45 -16.14 1.33 -10.06
N SER A 46 -17.38 1.82 -9.89
CA SER A 46 -17.98 2.86 -10.73
C SER A 46 -17.45 4.28 -10.49
N ALA A 47 -16.74 4.53 -9.36
CA ALA A 47 -16.35 5.88 -8.93
C ALA A 47 -14.84 6.08 -8.71
N LEU A 48 -14.02 5.06 -9.00
CA LEU A 48 -12.58 5.15 -8.80
C LEU A 48 -11.86 5.73 -10.03
N PRO A 49 -10.91 6.66 -9.85
CA PRO A 49 -9.76 6.68 -10.73
C PRO A 49 -9.05 5.33 -10.51
N ALA A 50 -9.08 4.45 -11.51
CA ALA A 50 -8.20 3.29 -11.51
C ALA A 50 -6.78 3.79 -11.26
N LEU A 51 -6.06 3.17 -10.31
CA LEU A 51 -4.65 3.48 -10.12
C LEU A 51 -3.96 3.32 -11.49
N SER A 52 -3.57 4.43 -12.09
CA SER A 52 -3.00 4.45 -13.44
C SER A 52 -1.54 4.03 -13.45
N THR A 53 -0.90 4.08 -12.27
CA THR A 53 0.52 3.79 -12.07
C THR A 53 0.73 3.13 -10.72
N VAL A 54 1.73 2.26 -10.65
CA VAL A 54 2.20 1.70 -9.39
C VAL A 54 2.70 2.85 -8.50
N PRO A 55 2.22 2.98 -7.25
CA PRO A 55 2.71 4.00 -6.34
C PRO A 55 4.18 3.71 -5.98
N GLN A 56 5.03 4.73 -5.98
CA GLN A 56 6.42 4.58 -5.51
C GLN A 56 6.51 4.63 -3.99
N GLU A 57 5.60 5.36 -3.37
CA GLU A 57 5.50 5.54 -1.92
C GLU A 57 4.07 5.21 -1.47
N ILE A 58 3.95 4.64 -0.29
CA ILE A 58 2.68 4.34 0.36
C ILE A 58 2.64 5.01 1.73
N THR A 59 1.45 5.50 2.09
CA THR A 59 1.14 6.03 3.43
C THR A 59 -0.18 5.43 3.92
N PRO A 60 -0.46 5.44 5.24
CA PRO A 60 -1.78 5.09 5.74
C PRO A 60 -2.89 5.93 5.09
N THR A 61 -2.63 7.23 4.85
CA THR A 61 -3.58 8.14 4.20
C THR A 61 -3.88 7.69 2.77
N PHE A 62 -2.87 7.31 1.99
CA PHE A 62 -3.05 6.76 0.64
C PHE A 62 -3.94 5.50 0.64
N LEU A 63 -3.78 4.60 1.62
CA LEU A 63 -4.64 3.41 1.72
C LEU A 63 -6.09 3.76 2.10
N VAL A 64 -6.31 4.79 2.92
CA VAL A 64 -7.65 5.29 3.22
C VAL A 64 -8.28 5.92 1.98
N GLU A 65 -7.54 6.78 1.29
CA GLU A 65 -8.02 7.57 0.16
C GLU A 65 -8.20 6.73 -1.09
N GLU A 66 -7.24 5.90 -1.49
CA GLU A 66 -7.32 5.15 -2.76
C GLU A 66 -8.03 3.80 -2.59
N PHE A 67 -7.91 3.17 -1.42
CA PHE A 67 -8.45 1.83 -1.17
C PHE A 67 -9.71 1.83 -0.30
N GLY A 68 -10.14 2.98 0.21
CA GLY A 68 -11.33 3.09 1.07
C GLY A 68 -11.17 2.34 2.40
N MET A 69 -9.94 2.15 2.87
CA MET A 69 -9.68 1.49 4.15
C MET A 69 -10.08 2.38 5.33
N SER A 70 -10.43 1.76 6.46
CA SER A 70 -10.47 2.51 7.72
C SER A 70 -9.05 2.90 8.14
N LYS A 71 -8.89 4.01 8.86
CA LYS A 71 -7.57 4.47 9.35
C LYS A 71 -6.83 3.38 10.13
N LEU A 72 -7.54 2.61 10.96
CA LEU A 72 -6.98 1.51 11.73
C LEU A 72 -6.48 0.37 10.81
N ALA A 73 -7.29 -0.02 9.82
CA ALA A 73 -6.90 -1.07 8.88
C ALA A 73 -5.71 -0.63 8.01
N ALA A 74 -5.72 0.62 7.53
CA ALA A 74 -4.62 1.20 6.78
C ALA A 74 -3.31 1.16 7.59
N GLN A 75 -3.33 1.63 8.84
CA GLN A 75 -2.14 1.58 9.69
C GLN A 75 -1.65 0.15 9.90
N HIS A 76 -2.55 -0.79 10.20
CA HIS A 76 -2.20 -2.19 10.41
C HIS A 76 -1.62 -2.83 9.13
N THR A 77 -2.11 -2.47 7.95
CA THR A 77 -1.55 -2.91 6.67
C THR A 77 -0.12 -2.41 6.49
N ILE A 78 0.15 -1.14 6.79
CA ILE A 78 1.52 -0.60 6.76
C ILE A 78 2.43 -1.35 7.71
N ASP A 79 2.03 -1.53 8.98
CA ASP A 79 2.84 -2.20 9.99
C ASP A 79 3.16 -3.66 9.58
N LEU A 80 2.20 -4.35 8.95
CA LEU A 80 2.40 -5.71 8.45
C LEU A 80 3.42 -5.76 7.30
N LEU A 81 3.30 -4.87 6.32
CA LEU A 81 4.23 -4.79 5.19
C LEU A 81 5.65 -4.38 5.65
N ILE A 82 5.78 -3.53 6.67
CA ILE A 82 7.08 -3.22 7.29
C ILE A 82 7.65 -4.46 7.98
N LYS A 83 6.84 -5.17 8.78
CA LYS A 83 7.27 -6.40 9.46
C LYS A 83 7.74 -7.47 8.49
N GLN A 84 7.11 -7.56 7.32
CA GLN A 84 7.48 -8.46 6.23
C GLN A 84 8.67 -7.97 5.41
N LYS A 85 9.26 -6.81 5.73
CA LYS A 85 10.35 -6.20 4.95
C LYS A 85 9.94 -5.94 3.50
N VAL A 86 8.68 -5.67 3.26
CA VAL A 86 8.16 -5.23 1.96
C VAL A 86 8.31 -3.71 1.82
N LEU A 87 8.07 -2.99 2.92
CA LEU A 87 8.21 -1.53 3.01
C LEU A 87 9.36 -1.13 3.93
N GLY A 88 9.98 0.00 3.63
CA GLY A 88 10.93 0.71 4.50
C GLY A 88 10.47 2.15 4.74
N GLU A 89 10.62 2.64 5.97
CA GLU A 89 10.34 4.04 6.30
C GLU A 89 11.37 4.96 5.64
N ILE A 90 10.89 6.02 5.00
CA ILE A 90 11.70 7.07 4.38
C ILE A 90 11.37 8.41 5.03
N SER A 91 12.43 9.17 5.39
CA SER A 91 12.33 10.49 6.03
C SER A 91 12.01 11.57 5.00
#